data_AF-A0AAU9N1V2-F1
#
_entry.id   AF-A0AAU9N1V2-F1
#
_cell.length_a   1.000
_cell.length_b   1.000
_cell.length_c   1.000
_cell.angle_alpha   90.00
_cell.angle_beta   90.00
_cell.angle_gamma   90.00
#
_symmetry.space_group_name_H-M   'P 1'
#
loop_
_entity.id
_entity.type
_entity.pdbx_description
1 polymer ?
#
loop_
_entity_poly.entity_id
_entity_poly.type
_entity_poly.pdbx_seq_one_letter_code
_entity_poly.pdbx_strand_id
1 'polypeptide(L)'
;MTEIHGETDDSLVSLTDFLAMFDDPECGFGVMSILLKLESGDRNRHGNTVCSVCRYPVIGARFKEMKLRFSLCSGCYSEGKVPSGLKQEEYCFKEYGSGSEAVKDKCMWFSSHHNPKK
;
A
#
# COMPACT_ATOMS: atom_id res chain seq x y z
N MET A 1 2.69 12.64 -26.02
CA MET A 1 1.73 11.93 -25.15
C MET A 1 0.96 11.02 -26.08
N THR A 2 1.32 9.74 -26.13
CA THR A 2 0.62 8.75 -26.95
C THR A 2 -0.56 8.24 -26.13
N GLU A 3 -1.77 8.65 -26.50
CA GLU A 3 -3.00 8.02 -26.01
C GLU A 3 -3.01 6.59 -26.52
N ILE A 4 -2.90 5.62 -25.61
CA ILE A 4 -3.07 4.21 -25.94
C ILE A 4 -4.57 3.93 -25.87
N HIS A 5 -5.20 3.89 -27.03
CA HIS A 5 -6.57 3.40 -27.15
C HIS A 5 -6.53 1.90 -26.80
N GLY A 6 -7.22 1.50 -25.74
CA GLY A 6 -7.27 0.11 -25.30
C GLY A 6 -8.11 -0.72 -26.26
N GLU A 7 -7.50 -1.17 -27.36
CA GLU A 7 -8.02 -2.29 -28.12
C GLU A 7 -8.01 -3.51 -27.18
N THR A 8 -9.12 -4.23 -27.09
CA THR A 8 -9.23 -5.40 -26.20
C THR A 8 -8.25 -6.44 -26.72
N ASP A 9 -7.16 -6.66 -25.99
CA ASP A 9 -6.10 -7.60 -26.35
C ASP A 9 -6.69 -9.02 -26.39
N ASP A 10 -6.70 -9.65 -27.57
CA ASP A 10 -7.13 -11.04 -27.77
C ASP A 10 -6.16 -12.06 -27.13
N SER A 11 -5.07 -11.59 -26.50
CA SER A 11 -4.10 -12.39 -25.75
C SER A 11 -4.62 -12.86 -24.38
N LEU A 12 -5.91 -13.16 -24.26
CA LEU A 12 -6.52 -13.68 -23.04
C LEU A 12 -6.09 -15.14 -22.81
N VAL A 13 -5.03 -15.33 -22.03
CA VAL A 13 -4.64 -16.63 -21.49
C VAL A 13 -5.55 -17.03 -20.33
N SER A 14 -5.88 -18.32 -20.23
CA SER A 14 -6.61 -18.83 -19.07
C SER A 14 -5.74 -18.71 -17.82
N LEU A 15 -6.35 -18.65 -16.63
CA LEU A 15 -5.59 -18.65 -15.37
C LEU A 15 -4.69 -19.88 -15.27
N THR A 16 -5.13 -21.02 -15.77
CA THR A 16 -4.35 -22.27 -15.77
C THR A 16 -3.12 -22.16 -16.68
N ASP A 17 -3.28 -21.60 -17.88
CA ASP A 17 -2.18 -21.41 -18.82
C ASP A 17 -1.20 -20.35 -18.31
N PHE A 18 -1.72 -19.28 -17.69
CA PHE A 18 -0.91 -18.28 -17.00
C PHE A 18 -0.08 -18.92 -15.89
N LEU A 19 -0.68 -19.73 -15.02
CA LEU A 19 0.06 -20.43 -13.96
C LEU A 19 1.13 -21.35 -14.56
N ALA A 20 0.79 -22.14 -15.59
CA ALA A 20 1.75 -23.02 -16.26
C ALA A 20 2.93 -22.24 -16.84
N MET A 21 2.69 -21.10 -17.51
CA MET A 21 3.77 -20.25 -18.06
C MET A 21 4.72 -19.68 -16.99
N PHE A 22 4.25 -19.46 -15.76
CA PHE A 22 5.05 -18.86 -14.69
C PHE A 22 5.65 -19.87 -13.71
N ASP A 23 5.04 -21.06 -13.56
CA ASP A 23 5.47 -22.13 -12.64
C ASP A 23 6.18 -23.30 -13.30
N ASP A 24 6.15 -23.43 -14.64
CA ASP A 24 6.89 -24.48 -15.33
C ASP A 24 8.42 -24.26 -15.13
N PRO A 25 9.18 -25.25 -14.62
CA PRO A 25 10.62 -25.11 -14.36
C PRO A 25 11.50 -25.19 -15.61
N GLU A 26 10.98 -25.76 -16.71
CA GLU A 26 11.71 -26.06 -17.94
C GLU A 26 11.41 -25.01 -19.03
N CYS A 27 10.19 -24.47 -19.07
CA CYS A 27 9.75 -23.48 -20.06
C CYS A 27 9.10 -22.22 -19.48
N GLY A 28 8.87 -22.19 -18.17
CA GLY A 28 8.47 -21.00 -17.41
C GLY A 28 9.63 -20.45 -16.57
N PHE A 29 9.45 -19.25 -16.01
CA PHE A 29 10.49 -18.63 -15.18
C PHE A 29 10.55 -19.21 -13.74
N GLY A 30 9.63 -20.10 -13.36
CA GLY A 30 9.53 -20.68 -12.01
C GLY A 30 9.33 -19.64 -10.90
N VAL A 31 8.73 -18.48 -11.21
CA VAL A 31 8.73 -17.29 -10.33
C VAL A 31 7.50 -17.17 -9.45
N MET A 32 6.45 -17.97 -9.62
CA MET A 32 5.20 -17.78 -8.85
C MET A 32 5.46 -17.83 -7.35
N SER A 33 6.29 -18.76 -6.89
CA SER A 33 6.67 -18.87 -5.48
C SER A 33 7.36 -17.61 -4.94
N ILE A 34 8.14 -16.90 -5.78
CA ILE A 34 8.79 -15.65 -5.44
C ILE A 34 7.76 -14.51 -5.43
N LEU A 35 6.89 -14.44 -6.43
CA LEU A 35 5.82 -13.45 -6.52
C LEU A 35 4.89 -13.54 -5.29
N LEU A 36 4.49 -14.74 -4.89
CA LEU A 36 3.67 -14.97 -3.70
C LEU A 36 4.36 -14.52 -2.41
N LYS A 37 5.68 -14.75 -2.29
CA LYS A 37 6.48 -14.28 -1.14
C LYS A 37 6.58 -12.76 -1.12
N LEU A 38 6.77 -12.13 -2.29
CA LEU A 38 6.83 -10.68 -2.42
C LEU A 38 5.47 -10.05 -2.06
N GLU A 39 4.36 -10.57 -2.58
CA GLU A 39 3.03 -10.09 -2.25
C GLU A 39 2.73 -10.25 -0.75
N SER A 40 3.05 -11.42 -0.19
CA SER A 40 2.87 -11.69 1.25
C SER A 40 3.68 -10.73 2.10
N GLY A 41 4.92 -10.44 1.73
CA GLY A 41 5.75 -9.44 2.39
C GLY A 41 5.13 -8.06 2.34
N ASP A 42 4.68 -7.64 1.16
CA ASP A 42 4.10 -6.32 0.88
C ASP A 42 2.82 -6.05 1.66
N ARG A 43 1.91 -7.02 1.72
CA ARG A 43 0.66 -6.90 2.49
C ARG A 43 0.89 -6.72 3.99
N ASN A 44 1.97 -7.31 4.50
CA ASN A 44 2.32 -7.26 5.92
C ASN A 44 3.13 -6.02 6.31
N ARG A 45 3.69 -5.24 5.36
CA ARG A 45 4.55 -4.08 5.67
C ARG A 45 3.89 -3.07 6.59
N HIS A 46 2.58 -2.85 6.46
CA HIS A 46 1.81 -1.91 7.29
C HIS A 46 0.81 -2.57 8.23
N GLY A 47 1.01 -3.86 8.55
CA GLY A 47 0.11 -4.62 9.42
C GLY A 47 -1.34 -4.64 8.92
N ASN A 48 -1.54 -4.91 7.62
CA ASN A 48 -2.86 -4.91 6.96
C ASN A 48 -3.62 -3.58 7.00
N THR A 49 -2.92 -2.44 7.10
CA THR A 49 -3.56 -1.11 6.95
C THR A 49 -4.13 -0.97 5.53
N VAL A 50 -5.40 -0.56 5.43
CA VAL A 50 -6.08 -0.31 4.15
C VAL A 50 -6.16 1.18 3.83
N CYS A 51 -6.15 1.50 2.54
CA CYS A 51 -6.38 2.86 2.05
C CYS A 51 -7.83 3.27 2.36
N SER A 52 -8.00 4.48 2.91
CA SER A 52 -9.33 4.97 3.32
C SER A 52 -10.21 5.41 2.15
N VAL A 53 -9.62 5.55 0.95
CA VAL A 53 -10.33 5.90 -0.29
C VAL A 53 -10.66 4.65 -1.09
N CYS A 54 -9.64 3.97 -1.64
CA CYS A 54 -9.87 2.83 -2.55
C CYS A 54 -10.09 1.50 -1.84
N ARG A 55 -9.97 1.44 -0.51
CA ARG A 55 -10.15 0.25 0.33
C ARG A 55 -9.15 -0.90 0.10
N TYR A 56 -8.25 -0.79 -0.87
CA TYR A 56 -7.16 -1.75 -1.05
C TYR A 56 -6.13 -1.67 0.09
N PRO A 57 -5.46 -2.79 0.43
CA PRO A 57 -4.31 -2.79 1.31
C PRO A 57 -3.25 -1.79 0.85
N VAL A 58 -2.64 -1.05 1.79
CA VAL A 58 -1.55 -0.14 1.45
C VAL A 58 -0.28 -0.95 1.23
N ILE A 59 0.09 -1.07 -0.04
CA ILE A 59 1.35 -1.67 -0.50
C ILE A 59 2.33 -0.52 -0.78
N GLY A 60 3.57 -0.63 -0.29
CA GLY A 60 4.58 0.43 -0.44
C GLY A 60 4.43 1.57 0.56
N ALA A 61 4.60 2.82 0.12
CA ALA A 61 4.53 4.00 0.99
C ALA A 61 3.11 4.24 1.53
N ARG A 62 3.02 4.53 2.83
CA ARG A 62 1.77 4.86 3.53
C ARG A 62 1.76 6.32 3.93
N PHE A 63 0.74 7.05 3.50
CA PHE A 63 0.52 8.45 3.89
C PHE A 63 -0.57 8.51 4.96
N LYS A 64 -0.17 8.76 6.21
CA LYS A 64 -1.10 8.87 7.34
C LYS A 64 -1.39 10.34 7.61
N GLU A 65 -2.65 10.72 7.58
CA GLU A 65 -3.06 12.05 8.02
C GLU A 65 -2.99 12.12 9.55
N MET A 66 -2.42 13.19 10.10
CA MET A 66 -2.03 13.24 11.51
C MET A 66 -3.16 13.68 12.45
N LYS A 67 -4.16 14.41 11.96
CA LYS A 67 -5.29 14.93 12.75
C LYS A 67 -6.44 13.91 12.85
N LEU A 68 -7.01 13.54 11.71
CA LEU A 68 -8.09 12.58 11.50
C LEU A 68 -7.64 11.12 11.37
N ARG A 69 -6.32 10.86 11.29
CA ARG A 69 -5.71 9.52 11.42
C ARG A 69 -6.08 8.51 10.32
N PHE A 70 -6.69 8.95 9.23
CA PHE A 70 -6.89 8.10 8.06
C PHE A 70 -5.56 7.85 7.32
N SER A 71 -5.52 6.83 6.47
CA SER A 71 -4.32 6.48 5.70
C SER A 71 -4.65 6.30 4.23
N LEU A 72 -3.76 6.76 3.37
CA LEU A 72 -3.85 6.65 1.92
C LEU A 72 -2.67 5.82 1.39
N CYS A 73 -2.91 5.09 0.30
CA CYS A 73 -1.83 4.58 -0.54
C CYS A 73 -1.25 5.72 -1.39
N SER A 74 -0.07 5.50 -1.96
CA SER A 74 0.61 6.45 -2.84
C SER A 74 -0.29 6.98 -3.96
N GLY A 75 -0.98 6.10 -4.69
CA GLY A 75 -1.86 6.49 -5.79
C GLY A 75 -2.95 7.47 -5.35
N CYS A 76 -3.71 7.14 -4.29
CA CYS A 76 -4.76 8.03 -3.79
C CYS A 76 -4.19 9.36 -3.25
N TYR A 77 -3.03 9.32 -2.60
CA TYR A 77 -2.36 10.53 -2.11
C TYR A 77 -1.91 11.45 -3.26
N SER A 78 -1.22 10.90 -4.27
CA SER A 78 -0.74 11.65 -5.44
C SER A 78 -1.87 12.22 -6.29
N GLU A 79 -3.02 11.55 -6.34
CA GLU A 79 -4.23 12.05 -7.00
C GLU A 79 -5.02 13.08 -6.15
N GLY A 80 -4.55 13.40 -4.94
CA GLY A 80 -5.24 14.33 -4.03
C GLY A 80 -6.58 13.80 -3.52
N LYS A 81 -6.81 12.48 -3.57
CA LYS A 81 -8.06 11.86 -3.13
C LYS A 81 -8.12 11.79 -1.62
N VAL A 82 -9.26 12.18 -1.07
CA VAL A 82 -9.55 12.14 0.37
C VAL A 82 -10.92 11.52 0.63
N PRO A 83 -11.15 10.87 1.78
CA PRO A 83 -12.47 10.35 2.12
C PRO A 83 -13.51 11.48 2.14
N SER A 84 -14.66 11.26 1.49
CA SER A 84 -15.68 12.30 1.29
C SER A 84 -16.21 12.93 2.59
N GLY A 85 -16.32 12.14 3.66
CA GLY A 85 -16.76 12.61 4.98
C GLY A 85 -15.71 13.34 5.81
N LEU A 86 -14.46 13.41 5.33
CA LEU A 86 -13.32 13.98 6.06
C LEU A 86 -12.72 15.19 5.34
N LYS A 87 -13.51 15.85 4.47
CA LYS A 87 -13.03 16.93 3.61
C LYS A 87 -12.65 18.17 4.45
N GLN A 88 -11.43 18.65 4.26
CA GLN A 88 -10.85 19.84 4.87
C GLN A 88 -10.12 20.68 3.82
N GLU A 89 -9.83 21.94 4.16
CA GLU A 89 -9.06 22.88 3.34
C GLU A 89 -7.57 22.49 3.29
N GLU A 90 -7.02 22.03 4.41
CA GLU A 90 -5.62 21.62 4.54
C GLU A 90 -5.49 20.30 5.30
N TYR A 91 -4.53 19.47 4.90
CA TYR A 91 -4.19 18.21 5.55
C TYR A 91 -2.71 18.15 5.88
N CYS A 92 -2.38 17.48 6.98
CA CYS A 92 -1.00 17.21 7.35
C CYS A 92 -0.77 15.70 7.28
N PHE A 93 0.01 15.27 6.30
CA PHE A 93 0.37 13.87 6.12
C PHE A 93 1.78 13.58 6.60
N LYS A 94 1.97 12.40 7.18
CA LYS A 94 3.27 11.79 7.41
C LYS A 94 3.40 10.52 6.59
N GLU A 95 4.54 10.38 5.91
CA GLU A 95 4.89 9.19 5.16
C GLU A 95 5.55 8.14 6.05
N TYR A 96 5.18 6.88 5.84
CA TYR A 96 5.78 5.71 6.45
C TYR A 96 6.13 4.69 5.38
N GLY A 97 7.39 4.22 5.37
CA GLY A 97 7.84 3.11 4.53
C GLY A 97 7.46 1.75 5.09
N SER A 98 7.27 1.64 6.42
CA SER A 98 6.78 0.43 7.08
C SER A 98 5.98 0.71 8.36
N GLY A 99 5.26 -0.30 8.84
CA GLY A 99 4.53 -0.28 10.10
C GLY A 99 5.44 -0.16 11.33
N SER A 100 6.68 -0.65 11.24
CA SER A 100 7.66 -0.52 12.33
C SER A 100 8.04 0.94 12.60
N GLU A 101 8.16 1.76 11.56
CA GLU A 101 8.41 3.20 11.67
C GLU A 101 7.22 3.90 12.32
N ALA A 102 6.01 3.52 11.93
CA ALA A 102 4.78 4.04 12.52
C ALA A 102 4.64 3.70 14.02
N VAL A 103 5.14 2.54 14.46
CA VAL A 103 5.14 2.14 15.88
C VAL A 103 6.20 2.90 16.68
N LYS A 104 7.40 3.08 16.13
CA LYS A 104 8.48 3.86 16.77
C LYS A 104 8.03 5.28 17.11
N ASP A 105 7.41 5.96 16.14
CA ASP A 105 6.82 7.28 16.33
C ASP A 105 5.83 7.35 17.48
N LYS A 106 4.93 6.36 17.54
CA LYS A 106 3.89 6.29 18.57
C LYS A 106 4.53 6.14 19.96
N CYS A 107 5.57 5.30 20.08
CA CYS A 107 6.30 5.04 21.32
C CYS A 107 7.05 6.28 21.83
N MET A 108 7.76 7.01 20.95
CA MET A 108 8.48 8.22 21.35
C MET A 108 7.55 9.29 21.94
N TRP A 109 6.33 9.43 21.40
CA TRP A 109 5.35 10.36 21.95
C TRP A 109 4.93 9.96 23.38
N PHE A 110 4.77 8.67 23.67
CA PHE A 110 4.44 8.21 25.03
C PHE A 110 5.58 8.46 26.02
N SER A 111 6.84 8.31 25.60
CA SER A 111 8.00 8.57 26.47
C SER A 111 8.13 10.04 26.86
N SER A 112 7.75 10.97 25.98
CA SER A 112 7.79 12.41 26.29
C SER A 112 6.66 12.86 27.24
N HIS A 113 5.58 12.09 27.39
CA HIS A 113 4.50 12.39 28.34
C HIS A 113 4.72 11.81 29.73
N HIS A 114 5.71 10.94 29.91
CA HIS A 114 6.07 10.37 31.21
C HIS A 114 7.24 11.13 31.83
N ASN A 115 7.02 12.42 32.14
CA ASN A 115 7.89 13.13 33.08
C ASN A 115 7.20 13.15 34.44
N PRO A 116 7.57 12.28 35.41
CA PRO A 116 7.06 12.40 36.76
C PRO A 116 7.61 13.71 37.34
N LYS A 117 6.72 14.67 37.60
CA LYS A 117 7.04 15.89 38.34
C LYS A 117 7.69 15.48 39.67
N LYS A 118 8.96 15.85 39.84
CA LYS A 118 9.59 15.97 41.17
C LYS A 118 9.12 17.28 41.81
#